data_AF-A0A4Z0A241-F1
#
_entry.id   AF-A0A4Z0A241-F1
#
_cell.length_a   1.000
_cell.length_b   1.000
_cell.length_c   1.000
_cell.angle_alpha   90.00
_cell.angle_beta   90.00
_cell.angle_gamma   90.00
#
_symmetry.space_group_name_H-M   'P 1'
#
loop_
_entity.id
_entity.type
_entity.pdbx_description
1 polymer ?
#
loop_
_entity_poly.entity_id
_entity_poly.type
_entity_poly.pdbx_seq_one_letter_code
_entity_poly.pdbx_strand_id
1 'polypeptide(L)' 'GVVDPDCKVKGAQGLRVIDASIFPFVVAGHMQVPIYVFAERASDLIKQDAKSKKHHSY' A
#
# COMPACT_ATOMS: atom_id res chain seq x y z
N GLY A 1 -1.21 -7.22 12.73
CA GLY A 1 -0.69 -6.94 11.38
C GLY A 1 0.30 -5.78 11.40
N VAL A 2 1.35 -5.87 10.59
CA VAL A 2 2.51 -4.93 10.55
C VAL A 2 2.19 -3.63 9.80
N VAL A 3 1.34 -3.71 8.77
CA VAL A 3 0.86 -2.55 8.01
C VAL A 3 -0.56 -2.16 8.42
N ASP A 4 -0.95 -0.93 8.10
CA ASP A 4 -2.33 -0.44 8.17
C ASP A 4 -3.07 -0.65 6.83
N PRO A 5 -4.38 -0.33 6.73
CA PRO A 5 -5.15 -0.49 5.49
C PRO A 5 -4.63 0.31 4.29
N ASP A 6 -3.82 1.35 4.52
CA ASP A 6 -3.18 2.14 3.47
C ASP A 6 -1.78 1.59 3.12
N CYS A 7 -1.44 0.38 3.57
CA CYS A 7 -0.13 -0.25 3.36
C CYS A 7 1.03 0.48 4.03
N LYS A 8 0.78 1.39 4.99
CA LYS A 8 1.85 2.09 5.73
C LYS A 8 2.37 1.19 6.85
N VAL A 9 3.69 1.18 7.01
CA VAL A 9 4.33 0.40 8.09
C VAL A 9 4.10 1.11 9.42
N LYS A 10 3.50 0.40 10.39
CA LYS A 10 3.24 0.96 11.72
C LYS A 10 4.56 1.27 12.42
N GLY A 11 4.66 2.49 12.97
CA GLY A 11 5.87 2.95 13.66
C GLY A 11 6.98 3.48 12.74
N ALA A 12 6.80 3.45 11.41
CA ALA A 12 7.72 4.05 10.45
C ALA A 12 7.05 5.22 9.71
N GLN A 13 7.86 6.19 9.29
CA GLN A 13 7.38 7.33 8.50
C GLN A 13 7.89 7.22 7.06
N GLY A 14 7.02 7.55 6.10
CA GLY A 14 7.37 7.56 4.68
C GLY A 14 7.60 6.18 4.05
N LEU A 15 7.30 5.08 4.77
CA LEU A 15 7.49 3.71 4.30
C LEU A 15 6.15 3.00 4.12
N ARG A 16 5.99 2.34 2.97
CA ARG A 16 4.88 1.45 2.65
C ARG A 16 5.41 0.11 2.13
N VAL A 17 4.67 -0.97 2.39
CA VAL A 17 4.98 -2.32 1.87
C VAL A 17 3.81 -2.79 1.02
N ILE A 18 4.09 -3.17 -0.23
CA ILE A 18 3.09 -3.65 -1.20
C ILE A 18 3.66 -4.91 -1.84
N ASP A 19 3.32 -6.06 -1.28
CA ASP A 19 3.85 -7.38 -1.65
C ASP A 19 2.91 -8.48 -1.10
N ALA A 20 3.10 -9.73 -1.49
CA ALA A 20 2.41 -10.90 -0.95
C ALA A 20 2.40 -10.96 0.59
N SER A 21 3.46 -10.46 1.24
CA SER A 21 3.59 -10.44 2.70
C SER A 21 2.52 -9.63 3.45
N ILE A 22 1.77 -8.76 2.78
CA ILE A 22 0.69 -7.98 3.42
C ILE A 22 -0.59 -8.78 3.62
N PHE A 23 -0.77 -9.88 2.88
CA PHE A 23 -1.96 -10.72 3.00
C PHE A 23 -1.88 -11.51 4.31
N PRO A 24 -2.91 -11.45 5.18
CA PRO A 24 -2.91 -12.17 6.45
C PRO A 24 -3.03 -13.69 6.28
N PHE A 25 -3.43 -14.14 5.10
CA PHE A 25 -3.53 -15.54 4.70
C PHE A 25 -3.29 -15.65 3.19
N VAL A 26 -2.88 -16.83 2.72
CA VAL A 26 -2.68 -17.09 1.30
C VAL A 26 -4.04 -17.06 0.59
N VAL A 27 -4.16 -16.24 -0.45
CA VAL A 27 -5.35 -16.17 -1.28
C VAL A 27 -5.48 -17.46 -2.09
N ALA A 28 -6.69 -18.04 -2.14
CA ALA A 28 -6.93 -19.23 -2.96
C ALA A 28 -6.77 -18.90 -4.45
N GLY A 29 -5.77 -19.51 -5.10
CA GLY A 29 -5.43 -19.29 -6.50
C GLY A 29 -4.02 -18.70 -6.69
N HIS A 30 -3.72 -18.30 -7.93
CA HIS A 30 -2.40 -17.74 -8.25
C HIS A 30 -2.27 -16.32 -7.72
N MET A 31 -1.29 -16.08 -6.83
CA MET A 31 -1.08 -14.80 -6.13
C MET A 31 -0.79 -13.61 -7.06
N GLN A 32 -0.44 -13.85 -8.32
CA GLN A 32 -0.20 -12.80 -9.30
C GLN A 32 -1.37 -11.81 -9.39
N VAL A 33 -2.59 -12.30 -9.60
CA VAL A 33 -3.77 -11.43 -9.77
C VAL A 33 -4.04 -10.56 -8.53
N PRO A 34 -4.16 -11.11 -7.29
CA PRO A 34 -4.41 -10.29 -6.12
C PRO A 34 -3.28 -9.28 -5.84
N ILE A 35 -2.01 -9.65 -6.10
CA ILE A 35 -0.88 -8.71 -5.97
C ILE A 35 -1.01 -7.54 -6.94
N TYR A 36 -1.30 -7.81 -8.22
CA TYR A 36 -1.46 -6.74 -9.22
C TYR A 36 -2.57 -5.76 -8.86
N VAL A 37 -3.73 -6.27 -8.42
CA VAL A 37 -4.88 -5.44 -8.02
C VAL A 37 -4.55 -4.56 -6.79
N PHE A 38 -3.86 -5.12 -5.79
CA PHE A 38 -3.43 -4.34 -4.64
C PHE A 38 -2.39 -3.29 -5.01
N ALA A 39 -1.44 -3.61 -5.90
CA ALA A 39 -0.43 -2.68 -6.38
C ALA A 39 -1.05 -1.50 -7.14
N GLU A 40 -2.07 -1.76 -7.95
CA GLU A 40 -2.83 -0.72 -8.65
C GLU A 40 -3.47 0.26 -7.66
N ARG A 41 -4.22 -0.25 -6.67
CA ARG A 41 -4.85 0.60 -5.66
C ARG A 41 -3.82 1.36 -4.80
N ALA A 42 -2.72 0.71 -4.44
CA ALA A 42 -1.66 1.36 -3.67
C ALA A 42 -0.97 2.50 -4.43
N SER A 43 -0.81 2.36 -5.76
CA SER A 43 -0.29 3.42 -6.62
C SER A 43 -1.14 4.69 -6.54
N ASP A 44 -2.46 4.56 -6.51
CA ASP A 44 -3.37 5.70 -6.35
C ASP A 44 -3.25 6.36 -4.98
N LEU A 45 -3.17 5.57 -3.90
CA LEU A 45 -2.96 6.10 -2.55
C LEU A 45 -1.64 6.87 -2.43
N ILE A 46 -0.56 6.36 -3.05
CA ILE A 46 0.75 7.02 -3.06
C ILE A 46 0.66 8.35 -3.82
N LYS A 47 0.01 8.37 -4.98
CA LYS A 47 -0.18 9.62 -5.77
C LYS A 47 -1.03 10.64 -5.01
N GLN A 48 -2.08 10.20 -4.32
CA GLN A 48 -2.93 11.08 -3.50
C GLN A 48 -2.15 11.73 -2.36
N ASP A 49 -1.39 10.94 -1.59
CA ASP A 49 -0.51 11.46 -0.54
C ASP A 49 0.53 12.44 -1.10
N ALA A 50 1.13 12.13 -2.25
CA ALA A 50 2.11 13.00 -2.90
C ALA A 50 1.50 14.34 -3.33
N LYS A 51 0.26 14.33 -3.86
CA LYS A 51 -0.47 15.56 -4.19
C LYS A 51 -0.81 16.37 -2.94
N SER A 52 -1.30 15.72 -1.88
CA SER A 52 -1.63 16.36 -0.60
C SER A 52 -0.42 17.11 -0.02
N LYS A 53 0.76 16.49 -0.03
CA LYS A 53 2.02 17.12 0.42
C LYS A 53 2.40 18.36 -0.39
N LYS A 54 2.18 18.34 -1.71
CA LYS A 54 2.44 19.52 -2.56
C LYS A 54 1.51 20.69 -2.23
N HIS A 55 0.23 20.43 -1.97
CA HIS A 55 -0.73 21.48 -1.63
C HIS A 55 -0.51 22.11 -0.25
N HIS A 56 0.06 21.37 0.71
CA HIS A 56 0.37 21.89 2.05
C HIS A 56 1.66 22.73 2.12
N SER A 57 2.43 22.80 1.03
CA SER A 57 3.72 23.48 0.96
C SER A 57 3.64 24.87 0.29
N TYR A 58 2.42 25.40 0.08
CA TYR A 58 2.14 26.73 -0.47
C TYR A 58 1.46 27.62 0.57
#